data_AF-A0A2V5PH66-F1
#
_entry.id   AF-A0A2V5PH66-F1
#
_cell.length_a   1.000
_cell.length_b   1.000
_cell.length_c   1.000
_cell.angle_alpha   90.00
_cell.angle_beta   90.00
_cell.angle_gamma   90.00
#
_symmetry.space_group_name_H-M   'P 1'
#
loop_
_entity.id
_entity.type
_entity.pdbx_description
1 polymer ?
#
loop_
_entity_poly.entity_id
_entity_poly.type
_entity_poly.pdbx_seq_one_letter_code
_entity_poly.pdbx_strand_id
1 'polypeptide(L)'
;RAMPAPQNFWEGLFATDAARERGVRVQLRVLRKRGTPFLLLPRQPQAADAALSLYPAQTGRARAARGLLRCLLRGSLPFGGKNLALAIPPNDEFVRFLGGQAGTPADGVPAFGVLAGNPASEGQRFLVLVFDTKQRPVAVVKAGLSPQAKELIEKERRFLEQAPAHTAGLPKLRGQLDCARLRAFALGFFDGDSPRPAQGSGFEALLSSWVDTKFKMPLSDAPTWRMLERNSPAHELFGFLARR
;
A
#
# COMPACT_ATOMS: atom_id res chain seq x y z
N ARG A 1 25.92 -3.78 17.33
CA ARG A 1 25.16 -2.85 18.21
C ARG A 1 23.71 -2.91 17.76
N ALA A 2 22.81 -3.53 18.53
CA ALA A 2 21.39 -3.60 18.15
C ALA A 2 20.82 -2.18 18.14
N MET A 3 20.24 -1.76 17.02
CA MET A 3 19.52 -0.48 16.98
C MET A 3 18.23 -0.65 17.80
N PRO A 4 17.88 0.31 18.67
CA PRO A 4 16.59 0.28 19.36
C PRO A 4 15.46 0.24 18.32
N ALA A 5 14.40 -0.50 18.63
CA ALA A 5 13.24 -0.56 17.76
C ALA A 5 12.69 0.87 17.54
N PRO A 6 12.45 1.31 16.30
CA PRO A 6 11.95 2.65 16.03
C PRO A 6 10.61 2.84 16.74
N GLN A 7 10.50 3.91 17.54
CA GLN A 7 9.27 4.24 18.26
C GLN A 7 8.15 4.64 17.29
N ASN A 8 8.53 5.11 16.09
CA ASN A 8 7.60 5.48 15.05
C ASN A 8 7.94 4.82 13.71
N PHE A 9 6.93 4.38 12.96
CA PHE A 9 7.16 3.65 11.71
C PHE A 9 7.93 4.45 10.64
N TRP A 10 7.85 5.78 10.65
CA TRP A 10 8.56 6.62 9.68
C TRP A 10 10.08 6.63 9.90
N GLU A 11 10.56 6.37 11.11
CA GLU A 11 11.99 6.25 11.39
C GLU A 11 12.57 5.04 10.65
N GLY A 12 11.82 3.93 10.68
CA GLY A 12 12.12 2.73 9.91
C GLY A 12 11.99 2.94 8.40
N LEU A 13 11.06 3.79 7.92
CA LEU A 13 10.84 4.07 6.49
C LEU A 13 11.79 5.10 5.88
N PHE A 14 12.35 6.05 6.64
CA PHE A 14 13.20 7.13 6.08
C PHE A 14 14.59 7.27 6.70
N ALA A 15 15.07 6.27 7.46
CA ALA A 15 16.38 6.29 8.12
C ALA A 15 16.64 7.61 8.85
N THR A 16 15.61 8.14 9.52
CA THR A 16 15.71 9.46 10.13
C THR A 16 16.66 9.40 11.30
N ASP A 17 17.71 10.21 11.24
CA ASP A 17 18.62 10.43 12.36
C ASP A 17 18.41 11.86 12.86
N ALA A 18 17.81 12.01 14.03
CA ALA A 18 17.50 13.31 14.62
C ALA A 18 18.76 14.15 14.87
N ALA A 19 19.96 13.55 14.90
CA ALA A 19 21.23 14.21 15.11
C ALA A 19 21.89 14.75 13.83
N ARG A 20 21.34 14.50 12.63
CA ARG A 20 21.96 14.94 11.37
C ARG A 20 21.37 16.26 10.85
N GLU A 21 22.13 17.34 11.01
CA GLU A 21 21.78 18.68 10.50
C GLU A 21 21.71 18.77 8.96
N ARG A 22 22.29 17.83 8.23
CA ARG A 22 22.43 17.86 6.75
C ARG A 22 21.34 17.09 5.98
N GLY A 23 20.23 16.75 6.62
CA GLY A 23 19.11 16.04 5.97
C GLY A 23 18.15 16.99 5.23
N VAL A 24 17.53 16.51 4.15
CA VAL A 24 16.40 17.21 3.52
C VAL A 24 15.21 17.18 4.47
N ARG A 25 14.68 18.36 4.81
CA ARG A 25 13.56 18.49 5.74
C ARG A 25 12.23 18.32 4.99
N VAL A 26 11.54 17.22 5.25
CA VAL A 26 10.18 16.99 4.75
C VAL A 26 9.19 17.27 5.86
N GLN A 27 8.22 18.12 5.59
CA GLN A 27 7.16 18.43 6.55
C GLN A 27 5.90 17.64 6.22
N LEU A 28 5.38 16.94 7.22
CA LEU A 28 4.20 16.08 7.15
C LEU A 28 3.27 16.39 8.33
N ARG A 29 2.04 15.90 8.24
CA ARG A 29 1.09 15.86 9.35
C ARG A 29 0.84 14.41 9.74
N VAL A 30 0.88 14.12 11.04
CA VAL A 30 0.65 12.78 11.58
C VAL A 30 -0.76 12.69 12.13
N LEU A 31 -1.53 11.72 11.63
CA LEU A 31 -2.78 11.28 12.25
C LEU A 31 -2.55 10.03 13.10
N ARG A 32 -3.19 10.02 14.26
CA ARG A 32 -3.14 8.94 15.23
C ARG A 32 -4.51 8.33 15.42
N LYS A 33 -4.56 7.02 15.63
CA LYS A 33 -5.74 6.26 16.03
C LYS A 33 -5.42 5.59 17.36
N ARG A 34 -6.15 5.96 18.42
CA ARG A 34 -5.88 5.48 19.79
C ARG A 34 -4.42 5.69 20.24
N GLY A 35 -3.85 6.84 19.93
CA GLY A 35 -2.45 7.17 20.27
C GLY A 35 -1.41 6.65 19.26
N THR A 36 -1.72 5.60 18.50
CA THR A 36 -0.79 5.03 17.51
C THR A 36 -0.83 5.80 16.19
N PRO A 37 0.31 6.27 15.66
CA PRO A 37 0.36 6.86 14.34
C PRO A 37 -0.02 5.87 13.24
N PHE A 38 -0.86 6.29 12.30
CA PHE A 38 -1.27 5.41 11.19
C PHE A 38 -1.28 6.07 9.81
N LEU A 39 -1.38 7.42 9.73
CA LEU A 39 -1.38 8.12 8.45
C LEU A 39 -0.46 9.35 8.51
N LEU A 40 0.41 9.48 7.52
CA LEU A 40 1.17 10.69 7.23
C LEU A 40 0.55 11.38 6.03
N LEU A 41 0.27 12.68 6.19
CA LEU A 41 -0.25 13.53 5.13
C LEU A 41 0.81 14.55 4.72
N PRO A 42 1.00 14.82 3.42
CA PRO A 42 1.81 15.93 2.95
C PRO A 42 1.22 17.27 3.42
N ARG A 43 2.03 18.34 3.47
CA ARG A 43 1.52 19.68 3.83
C ARG A 43 0.64 20.29 2.75
N GLN A 44 0.86 19.92 1.49
CA GLN A 44 0.13 20.48 0.37
C GLN A 44 -1.33 20.00 0.39
N PRO A 45 -2.34 20.90 0.38
CA PRO A 45 -3.74 20.53 0.58
C PRO A 45 -4.28 19.52 -0.44
N GLN A 46 -3.92 19.65 -1.72
CA GLN A 46 -4.38 18.76 -2.78
C GLN A 46 -3.80 17.36 -2.62
N ALA A 47 -2.49 17.25 -2.39
CA ALA A 47 -1.82 15.98 -2.12
C ALA A 47 -2.34 15.34 -0.81
N ALA A 48 -2.69 16.15 0.19
CA ALA A 48 -3.24 15.66 1.45
C ALA A 48 -4.68 15.13 1.29
N ASP A 49 -5.55 15.80 0.51
CA ASP A 49 -6.89 15.30 0.19
C ASP A 49 -6.81 13.95 -0.54
N ALA A 50 -5.90 13.83 -1.50
CA ALA A 50 -5.64 12.58 -2.21
C ALA A 50 -5.05 11.52 -1.28
N ALA A 51 -4.10 11.84 -0.39
CA ALA A 51 -3.53 10.89 0.56
C ALA A 51 -4.55 10.36 1.59
N LEU A 52 -5.61 11.13 1.90
CA LEU A 52 -6.74 10.61 2.69
C LEU A 52 -7.50 9.48 1.99
N SER A 53 -7.38 9.35 0.66
CA SER A 53 -8.01 8.24 -0.07
C SER A 53 -7.42 6.89 0.31
N LEU A 54 -6.14 6.86 0.72
CA LEU A 54 -5.48 5.66 1.21
C LEU A 54 -6.21 5.06 2.41
N TYR A 55 -6.82 5.88 3.28
CA TYR A 55 -7.50 5.38 4.48
C TYR A 55 -8.86 4.75 4.11
N PRO A 56 -9.02 3.41 4.23
CA PRO A 56 -10.27 2.75 3.95
C PRO A 56 -11.21 2.98 5.14
N ALA A 57 -12.10 3.97 5.00
CA ALA A 57 -13.08 4.28 6.02
C ALA A 57 -14.22 3.23 6.00
N GLN A 58 -14.01 2.10 6.68
CA GLN A 58 -14.97 0.98 6.68
C GLN A 58 -16.24 1.28 7.49
N THR A 59 -16.15 2.04 8.60
CA THR A 59 -17.31 2.36 9.44
C THR A 59 -17.93 3.70 9.07
N GLY A 60 -19.24 3.89 9.33
CA GLY A 60 -19.93 5.15 9.08
C GLY A 60 -19.28 6.35 9.78
N ARG A 61 -18.84 6.18 11.03
CA ARG A 61 -18.08 7.19 11.78
C ARG A 61 -16.74 7.53 11.10
N ALA A 62 -16.01 6.52 10.61
CA ALA A 62 -14.77 6.74 9.88
C ALA A 62 -15.01 7.49 8.55
N ARG A 63 -16.12 7.22 7.87
CA ARG A 63 -16.49 7.92 6.62
C ARG A 63 -16.81 9.39 6.89
N ALA A 64 -17.60 9.67 7.93
CA ALA A 64 -17.90 11.05 8.34
C ALA A 64 -16.63 11.81 8.76
N ALA A 65 -15.76 11.19 9.57
CA ALA A 65 -14.49 11.79 9.98
C ALA A 65 -13.58 12.07 8.77
N ARG A 66 -13.49 11.13 7.82
CA ARG A 66 -12.76 11.34 6.55
C ARG A 66 -13.37 12.51 5.77
N GLY A 67 -14.70 12.57 5.64
CA GLY A 67 -15.39 13.68 4.97
C GLY A 67 -15.09 15.04 5.60
N LEU A 68 -15.19 15.14 6.92
CA LEU A 68 -14.85 16.36 7.66
C LEU A 68 -13.39 16.77 7.44
N LEU A 69 -12.45 15.82 7.54
CA LEU A 69 -11.03 16.08 7.28
C LEU A 69 -10.77 16.56 5.84
N ARG A 70 -11.47 16.01 4.84
CA ARG A 70 -11.39 16.49 3.45
C ARG A 70 -11.88 17.93 3.34
N CYS A 71 -13.02 18.26 3.95
CA CYS A 71 -13.54 19.63 3.95
C CYS A 71 -12.57 20.61 4.61
N LEU A 72 -11.99 20.24 5.76
CA LEU A 72 -11.00 21.06 6.47
C LEU A 72 -9.73 21.27 5.63
N LEU A 73 -9.25 20.22 4.95
CA LEU A 73 -8.09 20.32 4.06
C LEU A 73 -8.35 21.23 2.85
N ARG A 74 -9.51 21.10 2.21
CA ARG A 74 -9.90 21.94 1.06
C ARG A 74 -10.09 23.40 1.47
N GLY A 75 -10.67 23.63 2.64
CA GLY A 75 -10.80 24.97 3.23
C GLY A 75 -9.51 25.53 3.81
N SER A 76 -8.38 24.81 3.74
CA SER A 76 -7.11 25.17 4.40
C SER A 76 -7.24 25.48 5.90
N LEU A 77 -8.27 24.92 6.55
CA LEU A 77 -8.55 25.15 7.96
C LEU A 77 -7.60 24.33 8.82
N PRO A 78 -7.19 24.85 9.98
CA PRO A 78 -6.39 24.09 10.93
C PRO A 78 -7.21 22.89 11.42
N PHE A 79 -6.64 21.69 11.33
CA PHE A 79 -7.20 20.49 11.94
C PHE A 79 -6.10 19.75 12.70
N GLY A 80 -6.46 19.09 13.79
CA GLY A 80 -5.59 18.65 14.89
C GLY A 80 -4.51 17.59 14.61
N GLY A 81 -3.99 17.50 13.38
CA GLY A 81 -2.80 16.70 13.09
C GLY A 81 -1.53 17.35 13.66
N LYS A 82 -0.67 16.57 14.31
CA LYS A 82 0.63 17.08 14.77
C LYS A 82 1.55 17.26 13.56
N ASN A 83 2.19 18.42 13.45
CA ASN A 83 3.24 18.64 12.45
C ASN A 83 4.44 17.74 12.79
N LEU A 84 5.00 17.11 11.77
CA LEU A 84 6.18 16.25 11.84
C LEU A 84 7.17 16.76 10.81
N ALA A 85 8.38 17.08 11.26
CA ALA A 85 9.50 17.36 10.37
C ALA A 85 10.41 16.13 10.36
N LEU A 86 10.57 15.52 9.19
CA LEU A 86 11.50 14.43 8.97
C LEU A 86 12.79 14.98 8.37
N ALA A 87 13.92 14.70 9.01
CA ALA A 87 15.24 14.91 8.43
C ALA A 87 15.63 13.63 7.69
N ILE A 88 15.56 13.67 6.37
CA ILE A 88 15.87 12.52 5.51
C ILE A 88 17.30 12.66 5.01
N PRO A 89 18.15 11.62 5.10
CA PRO A 89 19.47 11.63 4.48
C PRO A 89 19.38 11.93 2.98
N PRO A 90 20.23 12.79 2.40
CA PRO A 90 20.17 13.13 0.98
C PRO A 90 20.34 11.93 0.04
N ASN A 91 21.08 10.90 0.49
CA ASN A 91 21.32 9.67 -0.27
C ASN A 91 20.41 8.51 0.17
N ASP A 92 19.26 8.79 0.78
CA ASP A 92 18.35 7.73 1.19
C ASP A 92 17.79 6.96 -0.04
N GLU A 93 18.09 5.66 -0.11
CA GLU A 93 17.71 4.81 -1.25
C GLU A 93 16.20 4.77 -1.46
N PHE A 94 15.42 4.78 -0.38
CA PHE A 94 13.96 4.75 -0.48
C PHE A 94 13.43 6.06 -1.04
N VAL A 95 13.96 7.20 -0.60
CA VAL A 95 13.53 8.50 -1.13
C VAL A 95 13.95 8.71 -2.58
N ARG A 96 15.14 8.26 -2.98
CA ARG A 96 15.54 8.26 -4.40
C ARG A 96 14.61 7.38 -5.23
N PHE A 97 14.22 6.22 -4.71
CA PHE A 97 13.22 5.36 -5.35
C PHE A 97 11.88 6.08 -5.51
N LEU A 98 11.37 6.77 -4.47
CA LEU A 98 10.15 7.57 -4.57
C LEU A 98 10.27 8.70 -5.60
N GLY A 99 11.42 9.41 -5.63
CA GLY A 99 11.70 10.47 -6.60
C GLY A 99 11.64 9.96 -8.04
N GLY A 100 12.21 8.77 -8.29
CA GLY A 100 12.12 8.10 -9.59
C GLY A 100 10.69 7.76 -10.01
N GLN A 101 9.80 7.44 -9.06
CA GLN A 101 8.38 7.20 -9.37
C GLN A 101 7.60 8.50 -9.68
N ALA A 102 8.01 9.61 -9.06
CA ALA A 102 7.41 10.92 -9.24
C ALA A 102 7.89 11.68 -10.50
N GLY A 103 9.03 11.26 -11.09
CA GLY A 103 9.71 12.04 -12.11
C GLY A 103 10.34 13.33 -11.56
N THR A 104 10.64 13.36 -10.26
CA THR A 104 11.28 14.50 -9.60
C THR A 104 12.78 14.51 -9.91
N PRO A 105 13.44 15.68 -10.03
CA PRO A 105 14.90 15.76 -10.15
C PRO A 105 15.62 15.00 -9.02
N ALA A 106 16.83 14.53 -9.30
CA ALA A 106 17.58 13.60 -8.43
C ALA A 106 17.77 14.09 -6.98
N ASP A 107 17.74 15.40 -6.75
CA ASP A 107 17.96 16.03 -5.45
C ASP A 107 16.66 16.42 -4.73
N GLY A 108 15.51 16.23 -5.38
CA GLY A 108 14.20 16.62 -4.85
C GLY A 108 13.46 15.47 -4.17
N VAL A 109 12.95 15.71 -2.96
CA VAL A 109 12.05 14.76 -2.30
C VAL A 109 10.62 15.01 -2.81
N PRO A 110 9.96 14.01 -3.44
CA PRO A 110 8.59 14.19 -3.90
C PRO A 110 7.65 14.37 -2.71
N ALA A 111 6.49 14.99 -2.95
CA ALA A 111 5.41 14.92 -1.98
C ALA A 111 4.92 13.47 -1.89
N PHE A 112 4.62 13.00 -0.68
CA PHE A 112 4.07 11.67 -0.44
C PHE A 112 3.15 11.64 0.78
N GLY A 113 2.23 10.69 0.78
CA GLY A 113 1.45 10.29 1.96
C GLY A 113 1.74 8.84 2.32
N VAL A 114 1.64 8.47 3.59
CA VAL A 114 1.93 7.11 4.06
C VAL A 114 0.79 6.59 4.91
N LEU A 115 0.22 5.45 4.55
CA LEU A 115 -0.66 4.66 5.41
C LEU A 115 0.12 3.49 5.98
N ALA A 116 0.22 3.43 7.30
CA ALA A 116 0.69 2.26 8.02
C ALA A 116 -0.44 1.24 8.17
N GLY A 117 -0.17 -0.01 7.80
CA GLY A 117 -1.08 -1.13 8.05
C GLY A 117 -1.24 -1.43 9.54
N ASN A 118 -1.93 -2.51 9.88
CA ASN A 118 -2.18 -2.89 11.27
C ASN A 118 -0.84 -3.08 12.04
N PRO A 119 -0.55 -2.27 13.07
CA PRO A 119 0.70 -2.39 13.84
C PRO A 119 0.79 -3.69 14.65
N ALA A 120 -0.34 -4.34 14.93
CA ALA A 120 -0.36 -5.63 15.61
C ALA A 120 -0.05 -6.82 14.67
N SER A 121 0.15 -6.58 13.38
CA SER A 121 0.52 -7.62 12.41
C SER A 121 2.04 -7.68 12.29
N GLU A 122 2.61 -8.87 12.48
CA GLU A 122 4.05 -9.14 12.23
C GLU A 122 4.47 -8.79 10.78
N GLY A 123 3.53 -8.88 9.84
CA GLY A 123 3.66 -8.53 8.44
C GLY A 123 3.13 -7.14 8.10
N GLN A 124 3.29 -6.16 9.00
CA GLN A 124 2.84 -4.79 8.76
C GLN A 124 3.44 -4.24 7.46
N ARG A 125 2.56 -3.89 6.53
CA ARG A 125 2.90 -3.26 5.24
C ARG A 125 2.52 -1.79 5.27
N PHE A 126 3.25 -1.01 4.49
CA PHE A 126 3.02 0.42 4.32
C PHE A 126 2.57 0.68 2.89
N LEU A 127 1.60 1.58 2.72
CA LEU A 127 1.21 2.13 1.43
C LEU A 127 1.68 3.57 1.36
N VAL A 128 2.52 3.88 0.39
CA VAL A 128 3.01 5.23 0.14
C VAL A 128 2.41 5.73 -1.17
N LEU A 129 1.61 6.79 -1.11
CA LEU A 129 1.10 7.47 -2.29
C LEU A 129 2.09 8.56 -2.69
N VAL A 130 2.60 8.49 -3.91
CA VAL A 130 3.62 9.40 -4.45
C VAL A 130 2.98 10.39 -5.41
N PHE A 131 3.37 11.65 -5.30
CA PHE A 131 2.84 12.75 -6.09
C PHE A 131 3.89 13.33 -7.04
N ASP A 132 3.46 13.75 -8.23
CA ASP A 132 4.29 14.54 -9.15
C ASP A 132 4.44 16.00 -8.67
N THR A 133 5.19 16.80 -9.43
CA THR A 133 5.39 18.24 -9.17
C THR A 133 4.10 19.05 -9.23
N LYS A 134 3.03 18.53 -9.86
CA LYS A 134 1.69 19.12 -9.94
C LYS A 134 0.76 18.61 -8.83
N GLN A 135 1.29 17.92 -7.82
CA GLN A 135 0.54 17.33 -6.70
C GLN A 135 -0.50 16.28 -7.13
N ARG A 136 -0.32 15.66 -8.29
CA ARG A 136 -1.18 14.58 -8.77
C ARG A 136 -0.62 13.24 -8.32
N PRO A 137 -1.45 12.34 -7.78
CA PRO A 137 -1.00 11.00 -7.42
C PRO A 137 -0.60 10.24 -8.69
N VAL A 138 0.61 9.69 -8.72
CA VAL A 138 1.15 9.00 -9.89
C VAL A 138 1.48 7.53 -9.60
N ALA A 139 1.89 7.21 -8.38
CA ALA A 139 2.28 5.85 -8.02
C ALA A 139 1.85 5.50 -6.60
N VAL A 140 1.60 4.22 -6.39
CA VAL A 140 1.44 3.62 -5.06
C VAL A 140 2.61 2.68 -4.83
N VAL A 141 3.35 2.90 -3.75
CA VAL A 141 4.46 2.06 -3.33
C VAL A 141 4.01 1.23 -2.14
N LYS A 142 4.17 -0.10 -2.23
CA LYS A 142 4.01 -0.99 -1.08
C LYS A 142 5.38 -1.28 -0.49
N ALA A 143 5.53 -1.13 0.82
CA ALA A 143 6.80 -1.35 1.51
C ALA A 143 6.64 -2.23 2.75
N GLY A 144 7.68 -3.01 3.06
CA GLY A 144 7.78 -3.87 4.23
C GLY A 144 9.12 -3.70 4.93
N LEU A 145 9.08 -3.53 6.25
CA LEU A 145 10.26 -3.29 7.11
C LEU A 145 10.75 -4.58 7.78
N SER A 146 9.83 -5.37 8.36
CA SER A 146 10.15 -6.63 9.04
C SER A 146 10.49 -7.73 8.02
N PRO A 147 11.23 -8.79 8.41
CA PRO A 147 11.50 -9.93 7.53
C PRO A 147 10.21 -10.51 6.92
N GLN A 148 9.18 -10.74 7.73
CA GLN A 148 7.89 -11.24 7.25
C GLN A 148 7.20 -10.25 6.30
N ALA A 149 7.25 -8.95 6.58
CA ALA A 149 6.70 -7.95 5.66
C ALA A 149 7.47 -7.92 4.32
N LYS A 150 8.81 -8.04 4.35
CA LYS A 150 9.63 -8.13 3.14
C LYS A 150 9.29 -9.36 2.30
N GLU A 151 9.04 -10.51 2.93
CA GLU A 151 8.58 -11.73 2.26
C GLU A 151 7.21 -11.56 1.63
N LEU A 152 6.26 -10.93 2.34
CA LEU A 152 4.93 -10.65 1.78
C LEU A 152 4.99 -9.70 0.57
N ILE A 153 5.82 -8.66 0.65
CA ILE A 153 6.07 -7.74 -0.47
C ILE A 153 6.67 -8.49 -1.66
N GLU A 154 7.65 -9.36 -1.41
CA GLU A 154 8.29 -10.18 -2.46
C GLU A 154 7.32 -11.16 -3.11
N LYS A 155 6.48 -11.83 -2.31
CA LYS A 155 5.46 -12.75 -2.81
C LYS A 155 4.48 -12.04 -3.74
N GLU A 156 4.01 -10.86 -3.34
CA GLU A 156 3.10 -10.06 -4.15
C GLU A 156 3.77 -9.54 -5.42
N ARG A 157 5.02 -9.08 -5.33
CA ARG A 157 5.83 -8.65 -6.48
C ARG A 157 6.01 -9.78 -7.50
N ARG A 158 6.43 -10.97 -7.05
CA ARG A 158 6.59 -12.16 -7.91
C ARG A 158 5.30 -12.55 -8.59
N PHE A 159 4.18 -12.52 -7.88
CA PHE A 159 2.87 -12.78 -8.48
C PHE A 159 2.58 -11.83 -9.65
N LEU A 160 2.87 -10.54 -9.50
CA LEU A 160 2.67 -9.54 -10.56
C LEU A 160 3.64 -9.72 -11.74
N GLU A 161 4.87 -10.17 -11.50
CA GLU A 161 5.84 -10.45 -12.59
C GLU A 161 5.53 -11.72 -13.37
N GLN A 162 5.05 -12.75 -12.68
CA GLN A 162 4.74 -14.04 -13.29
C GLN A 162 3.41 -14.05 -14.03
N ALA A 163 2.56 -13.04 -13.79
CA ALA A 163 1.30 -12.92 -14.49
C ALA A 163 1.54 -12.74 -16.00
N PRO A 164 0.73 -13.39 -16.86
CA PRO A 164 0.86 -13.25 -18.30
C PRO A 164 0.85 -11.78 -18.75
N ALA A 165 1.69 -11.47 -19.72
CA ALA A 165 1.70 -10.15 -20.34
C ALA A 165 0.28 -9.83 -20.86
N HIS A 166 -0.18 -8.61 -20.62
CA HIS A 166 -1.52 -8.14 -21.01
C HIS A 166 -2.71 -8.78 -20.27
N THR A 167 -2.49 -9.41 -19.11
CA THR A 167 -3.59 -9.78 -18.21
C THR A 167 -4.46 -8.55 -17.92
N ALA A 168 -5.72 -8.59 -18.33
CA ALA A 168 -6.62 -7.44 -18.25
C ALA A 168 -6.77 -6.98 -16.79
N GLY A 169 -6.74 -5.68 -16.54
CA GLY A 169 -6.93 -5.10 -15.21
C GLY A 169 -5.83 -5.40 -14.18
N LEU A 170 -4.79 -6.17 -14.51
CA LEU A 170 -3.68 -6.41 -13.61
C LEU A 170 -2.65 -5.26 -13.71
N PRO A 171 -2.28 -4.61 -12.59
CA PRO A 171 -1.35 -3.49 -12.63
C PRO A 171 0.08 -3.99 -12.91
N LYS A 172 0.78 -3.27 -13.78
CA LYS A 172 2.20 -3.53 -14.06
C LYS A 172 3.09 -2.90 -12.99
N LEU A 173 4.18 -3.59 -12.69
CA LEU A 173 5.25 -3.04 -11.86
C LEU A 173 5.90 -1.84 -12.56
N ARG A 174 6.02 -0.72 -11.83
CA ARG A 174 6.76 0.47 -12.26
C ARG A 174 8.21 0.47 -11.80
N GLY A 175 8.49 -0.27 -10.73
CA GLY A 175 9.83 -0.37 -10.15
C GLY A 175 9.81 -1.16 -8.86
N GLN A 176 11.01 -1.51 -8.40
CA GLN A 176 11.24 -2.24 -7.16
C GLN A 176 12.45 -1.69 -6.44
N LEU A 177 12.48 -1.88 -5.13
CA LEU A 177 13.61 -1.57 -4.28
C LEU A 177 13.81 -2.71 -3.29
N ASP A 178 15.05 -3.18 -3.18
CA ASP A 178 15.48 -4.09 -2.13
C ASP A 178 16.74 -3.52 -1.50
N CYS A 179 16.65 -3.06 -0.26
CA CYS A 179 17.78 -2.57 0.49
C CYS A 179 17.81 -3.21 1.89
N ALA A 180 18.91 -2.99 2.63
CA ALA A 180 19.09 -3.58 3.95
C ALA A 180 17.90 -3.28 4.88
N ARG A 181 17.32 -2.08 4.77
CA ARG A 181 16.26 -1.59 5.65
C ARG A 181 14.87 -2.07 5.27
N LEU A 182 14.54 -2.11 3.98
CA LEU A 182 13.18 -2.40 3.52
C LEU A 182 13.15 -3.04 2.14
N ARG A 183 12.03 -3.67 1.83
CA ARG A 183 11.69 -4.09 0.46
C ARG A 183 10.43 -3.38 0.02
N ALA A 184 10.40 -2.92 -1.23
CA ALA A 184 9.26 -2.21 -1.79
C ALA A 184 9.08 -2.47 -3.29
N PHE A 185 7.85 -2.27 -3.78
CA PHE A 185 7.57 -2.17 -5.20
C PHE A 185 6.55 -1.06 -5.47
N ALA A 186 6.58 -0.51 -6.69
CA ALA A 186 5.71 0.55 -7.15
C ALA A 186 4.74 0.07 -8.23
N LEU A 187 3.50 0.54 -8.15
CA LEU A 187 2.47 0.39 -9.16
C LEU A 187 2.00 1.77 -9.64
N GLY A 188 1.38 1.82 -10.82
CA GLY A 188 0.62 3.00 -11.24
C GLY A 188 -0.51 3.30 -10.24
N PHE A 189 -0.72 4.58 -9.96
CA PHE A 189 -1.93 4.99 -9.25
C PHE A 189 -3.10 5.00 -10.22
N PHE A 190 -4.20 4.37 -9.82
CA PHE A 190 -5.48 4.40 -10.52
C PHE A 190 -6.53 4.95 -9.56
N ASP A 191 -7.20 6.03 -9.96
CA ASP A 191 -8.29 6.59 -9.18
C ASP A 191 -9.55 5.72 -9.35
N GLY A 192 -10.35 5.62 -8.31
CA GLY A 192 -11.55 4.81 -8.31
C GLY A 192 -11.99 4.36 -6.93
N ASP A 193 -13.28 4.03 -6.84
CA ASP A 193 -13.86 3.39 -5.67
C ASP A 193 -13.89 1.88 -5.85
N SER A 194 -13.96 1.14 -4.74
CA SER A 194 -14.27 -0.29 -4.79
C SER A 194 -15.62 -0.51 -5.49
N PRO A 195 -15.71 -1.52 -6.38
CA PRO A 195 -16.93 -1.80 -7.12
C PRO A 195 -18.10 -2.07 -6.16
N ARG A 196 -19.26 -1.48 -6.43
CA ARG A 196 -20.50 -1.74 -5.67
C ARG A 196 -21.21 -2.96 -6.25
N PRO A 197 -22.06 -3.67 -5.48
CA PRO A 197 -22.77 -4.86 -5.97
C PRO A 197 -23.53 -4.65 -7.28
N ALA A 198 -24.13 -3.47 -7.49
CA ALA A 198 -24.87 -3.12 -8.70
C ALA A 198 -23.99 -2.86 -9.94
N GLN A 199 -22.65 -2.88 -9.82
CA GLN A 199 -21.68 -2.62 -10.88
C GLN A 199 -20.97 -3.91 -11.35
N GLY A 200 -21.56 -5.08 -11.06
CA GLY A 200 -20.89 -6.39 -11.20
C GLY A 200 -20.64 -6.89 -12.63
N SER A 201 -21.33 -6.37 -13.65
CA SER A 201 -21.25 -6.92 -15.02
C SER A 201 -19.85 -6.83 -15.64
N GLY A 202 -19.10 -5.76 -15.37
CA GLY A 202 -17.70 -5.65 -15.82
C GLY A 202 -16.73 -6.57 -15.06
N PHE A 203 -17.11 -7.00 -13.85
CA PHE A 203 -16.27 -7.83 -12.99
C PHE A 203 -16.25 -9.28 -13.46
N GLU A 204 -17.39 -9.80 -13.94
CA GLU A 204 -17.48 -11.15 -14.51
C GLU A 204 -16.59 -11.31 -15.74
N ALA A 205 -16.67 -10.36 -16.69
CA ALA A 205 -15.83 -10.38 -17.88
C ALA A 205 -14.34 -10.29 -17.53
N LEU A 206 -13.98 -9.44 -16.56
CA LEU A 206 -12.60 -9.30 -16.08
C LEU A 206 -12.08 -10.59 -15.45
N LEU A 207 -12.82 -11.17 -14.49
CA LEU A 207 -12.41 -12.40 -13.82
C LEU A 207 -12.34 -13.58 -14.79
N SER A 208 -13.30 -13.66 -15.72
CA SER A 208 -13.29 -14.70 -16.76
C SER A 208 -12.04 -14.61 -17.63
N SER A 209 -11.52 -13.40 -17.89
CA SER A 209 -10.28 -13.21 -18.64
C SER A 209 -9.02 -13.72 -17.92
N TRP A 210 -9.08 -13.94 -16.60
CA TRP A 210 -7.97 -14.47 -15.80
C TRP A 210 -7.97 -15.99 -15.73
N VAL A 211 -9.05 -16.64 -16.17
CA VAL A 211 -9.18 -18.09 -16.15
C VAL A 211 -8.54 -18.66 -17.42
N ASP A 212 -7.53 -19.51 -17.26
CA ASP A 212 -7.02 -20.31 -18.36
C ASP A 212 -8.00 -21.47 -18.66
N THR A 213 -8.89 -21.25 -19.61
CA THR A 213 -9.90 -22.23 -20.04
C THR A 213 -9.30 -23.47 -20.73
N LYS A 214 -8.02 -23.42 -21.10
CA LYS A 214 -7.31 -24.56 -21.72
C LYS A 214 -6.73 -25.50 -20.67
N PHE A 215 -6.40 -24.97 -19.50
CA PHE A 215 -5.93 -25.79 -18.39
C PHE A 215 -7.12 -26.45 -17.69
N LYS A 216 -7.19 -27.77 -17.77
CA LYS A 216 -8.17 -28.59 -17.05
C LYS A 216 -7.43 -29.42 -16.01
N MET A 217 -7.99 -29.48 -14.80
CA MET A 217 -7.52 -30.40 -13.77
C MET A 217 -8.72 -31.03 -13.07
N PRO A 218 -8.59 -32.28 -12.58
CA PRO A 218 -9.60 -32.87 -11.71
C PRO A 218 -9.83 -31.96 -10.49
N LEU A 219 -11.10 -31.80 -10.09
CA LEU A 219 -11.45 -30.98 -8.93
C LEU A 219 -10.74 -31.49 -7.66
N SER A 220 -10.60 -32.80 -7.53
CA SER A 220 -9.86 -33.49 -6.46
C SER A 220 -8.38 -33.08 -6.36
N ASP A 221 -7.80 -32.60 -7.46
CA ASP A 221 -6.41 -32.17 -7.51
C ASP A 221 -6.23 -30.68 -7.24
N ALA A 222 -7.31 -29.91 -7.22
CA ALA A 222 -7.25 -28.49 -6.89
C ALA A 222 -6.81 -28.30 -5.42
N PRO A 223 -5.76 -27.51 -5.13
CA PRO A 223 -5.26 -27.32 -3.76
C PRO A 223 -6.34 -26.83 -2.79
N THR A 224 -7.23 -25.94 -3.25
CA THR A 224 -8.34 -25.40 -2.48
C THR A 224 -9.37 -26.48 -2.13
N TRP A 225 -9.61 -27.43 -3.04
CA TRP A 225 -10.51 -28.56 -2.81
C TRP A 225 -9.94 -29.51 -1.76
N ARG A 226 -8.66 -29.88 -1.87
CA ARG A 226 -7.98 -30.70 -0.85
C ARG A 226 -7.96 -30.01 0.52
N MET A 227 -7.85 -28.69 0.56
CA MET A 227 -7.94 -27.92 1.80
C MET A 227 -9.35 -27.97 2.39
N LEU A 228 -10.39 -27.88 1.57
CA LEU A 228 -11.79 -28.00 2.01
C LEU A 228 -12.08 -29.41 2.53
N GLU A 229 -11.69 -30.47 1.80
CA GLU A 229 -11.84 -31.85 2.24
C GLU A 229 -11.17 -32.12 3.60
N ARG A 230 -9.94 -31.61 3.79
CA ARG A 230 -9.22 -31.73 5.08
C ARG A 230 -9.93 -31.05 6.24
N ASN A 231 -10.57 -29.91 6.00
CA ASN A 231 -11.23 -29.12 7.05
C ASN A 231 -12.73 -29.44 7.18
N SER A 232 -13.31 -30.25 6.29
CA SER A 232 -14.73 -30.63 6.30
C SER A 232 -14.93 -32.07 5.78
N PRO A 233 -14.26 -33.07 6.35
CA PRO A 233 -14.21 -34.43 5.78
C PRO A 233 -15.55 -35.18 5.82
N ALA A 234 -16.50 -34.75 6.66
CA ALA A 234 -17.79 -35.41 6.85
C ALA A 234 -18.91 -34.90 5.94
N HIS A 235 -18.64 -33.97 5.01
CA HIS A 235 -19.69 -33.41 4.16
C HIS A 235 -19.90 -34.28 2.91
N GLU A 236 -21.09 -34.86 2.78
CA GLU A 236 -21.44 -35.83 1.71
C GLU A 236 -21.25 -35.28 0.27
N LEU A 237 -21.19 -33.96 0.12
CA LEU A 237 -21.00 -33.28 -1.18
C LEU A 237 -19.62 -33.52 -1.80
N PHE A 238 -18.58 -33.79 -1.00
CA PHE A 238 -17.22 -33.98 -1.53
C PHE A 238 -17.12 -35.27 -2.36
N GLY A 239 -17.73 -36.37 -1.90
CA GLY A 239 -17.74 -37.64 -2.63
C GLY A 239 -18.56 -37.61 -3.92
N PHE A 240 -19.61 -36.78 -3.98
CA PHE A 240 -20.45 -36.61 -5.16
C PHE A 240 -19.80 -35.72 -6.23
N LEU A 241 -19.23 -34.59 -5.82
CA LEU A 241 -18.64 -33.60 -6.73
C LEU A 241 -17.26 -34.02 -7.25
N ALA A 242 -16.48 -34.81 -6.51
CA ALA A 242 -15.18 -35.31 -6.96
C ALA A 242 -15.26 -36.38 -8.07
N ARG A 243 -16.46 -36.93 -8.34
CA ARG A 243 -16.68 -37.97 -9.38
C ARG A 243 -17.18 -37.41 -10.72
N ARG A 244 -17.37 -36.09 -10.83
CA ARG A 244 -17.74 -35.38 -12.06
C ARG A 244 -16.57 -34.56 -12.58
#